data_AF-A0A940SG42-F1
#
_entry.id   AF-A0A940SG42-F1
#
_cell.length_a   1.000
_cell.length_b   1.000
_cell.length_c   1.000
_cell.angle_alpha   90.00
_cell.angle_beta   90.00
_cell.angle_gamma   90.00
#
_symmetry.space_group_name_H-M   'P 1'
#
loop_
_entity.id
_entity.type
_entity.pdbx_description
1 polymer ?
#
loop_
_entity_poly.entity_id
_entity_poly.type
_entity_poly.pdbx_seq_one_letter_code
_entity_poly.pdbx_strand_id
1 'polypeptide(L)'
;MNEIVCWARQWPDADVNNIELLAGQAYGKNTARRNRFYEKFGFNFDYTDPEHRAGMSRAVKVRDLNAVENWKDNIAERSVFDFLLNQADAERVAQADVARLTRSLHDLIAERKRAERHPLWWAVREVYSRLGSWILAAASIVSVAALLHFAR
;
A
#
# COMPACT_ATOMS: atom_id res chain seq x y z
N MET A 1 -16.80 16.23 17.90
CA MET A 1 -17.03 15.89 19.31
C MET A 1 -15.73 15.59 20.04
N ASN A 2 -14.84 14.73 19.53
CA ASN A 2 -13.55 14.45 20.20
C ASN A 2 -12.75 15.73 20.52
N GLU A 3 -12.54 16.60 19.52
CA GLU A 3 -11.86 17.88 19.74
C GLU A 3 -12.56 18.80 20.73
N ILE A 4 -13.90 18.74 20.80
CA ILE A 4 -14.67 19.53 21.78
C ILE A 4 -14.39 19.01 23.19
N VAL A 5 -14.33 17.68 23.38
CA VAL A 5 -13.97 17.06 24.66
C VAL A 5 -12.53 17.39 25.04
N CYS A 6 -11.59 17.28 24.09
CA CYS A 6 -10.19 17.65 24.31
C CYS A 6 -10.03 19.13 24.70
N TRP A 7 -10.73 20.02 24.02
CA TRP A 7 -10.74 21.45 24.32
C TRP A 7 -11.40 21.76 25.67
N ALA A 8 -12.54 21.14 25.97
CA ALA A 8 -13.28 21.41 27.21
C ALA A 8 -12.51 21.00 28.46
N ARG A 9 -11.62 19.99 28.38
CA ARG A 9 -10.81 19.46 29.49
C ARG A 9 -9.99 20.50 30.25
N GLN A 10 -9.77 21.70 29.70
CA GLN A 10 -9.17 22.81 30.44
C GLN A 10 -10.04 23.33 31.61
N TRP A 11 -11.33 22.96 31.68
CA TRP A 11 -12.24 23.26 32.79
C TRP A 11 -12.85 21.96 33.37
N PRO A 12 -12.09 21.16 34.16
CA PRO A 12 -12.51 19.82 34.57
C PRO A 12 -13.77 19.80 35.44
N ASP A 13 -14.01 20.84 36.23
CA ASP A 13 -15.12 20.91 37.17
C ASP A 13 -16.39 21.55 36.59
N ALA A 14 -16.33 22.03 35.34
CA ALA A 14 -17.49 22.59 34.66
C ALA A 14 -18.53 21.50 34.40
N ASP A 15 -19.80 21.88 34.55
CA ASP A 15 -20.93 21.03 34.23
C ASP A 15 -21.19 21.05 32.73
N VAL A 16 -21.42 19.88 32.15
CA VAL A 16 -21.77 19.71 30.75
C VAL A 16 -23.28 19.77 30.62
N ASN A 17 -23.78 20.56 29.67
CA ASN A 17 -25.21 20.61 29.40
C ASN A 17 -25.74 19.23 29.03
N ASN A 18 -26.91 18.90 29.58
CA ASN A 18 -27.56 17.63 29.29
C ASN A 18 -27.94 17.53 27.81
N ILE A 19 -27.83 16.32 27.28
CA ILE A 19 -28.18 15.98 25.90
C ILE A 19 -29.54 15.30 25.91
N GLU A 20 -30.47 15.87 25.15
CA GLU A 20 -31.75 15.24 24.89
C GLU A 20 -31.68 14.40 23.60
N LEU A 21 -32.09 13.14 23.70
CA LEU A 21 -32.31 12.27 22.57
C LEU A 21 -33.77 12.37 22.16
N LEU A 22 -34.03 12.86 20.95
CA LEU A 22 -35.37 12.96 20.41
C LEU A 22 -35.74 11.70 19.62
N ALA A 23 -36.96 11.19 19.83
CA ALA A 23 -37.45 10.00 19.13
C ALA A 23 -37.47 10.18 17.60
N GLY A 24 -37.78 11.38 17.11
CA GLY A 24 -37.80 11.67 15.66
C GLY A 24 -36.43 11.53 14.97
N GLN A 25 -35.33 11.52 15.72
CA GLN A 25 -33.98 11.32 15.20
C GLN A 25 -33.55 9.84 15.22
N ALA A 26 -34.35 8.97 15.83
CA ALA A 26 -34.09 7.55 15.99
C ALA A 26 -34.84 6.75 14.91
N TYR A 27 -34.12 6.30 13.88
CA TYR A 27 -34.70 5.51 12.79
C TYR A 27 -33.84 4.29 12.46
N GLY A 28 -34.45 3.10 12.50
CA GLY A 28 -33.82 1.82 12.16
C GLY A 28 -32.46 1.63 12.85
N LYS A 29 -31.42 1.40 12.05
CA LYS A 29 -30.04 1.20 12.54
C LYS A 29 -29.40 2.47 13.15
N ASN A 30 -29.96 3.66 12.91
CA ASN A 30 -29.39 4.92 13.41
C ASN A 30 -29.52 5.05 14.93
N THR A 31 -30.59 4.53 15.54
CA THR A 31 -30.86 4.63 16.98
C THR A 31 -29.67 4.15 17.81
N ALA A 32 -29.28 2.88 17.63
CA ALA A 32 -28.16 2.30 18.36
C ALA A 32 -26.80 2.94 17.99
N ARG A 33 -26.63 3.45 16.76
CA ARG A 33 -25.40 4.14 16.35
C ARG A 33 -25.26 5.50 17.03
N ARG A 34 -26.34 6.29 17.06
CA ARG A 34 -26.42 7.59 17.73
C ARG A 34 -26.17 7.46 19.22
N ASN A 35 -26.84 6.53 19.90
CA ASN A 35 -26.71 6.38 21.34
C ASN A 35 -25.27 5.99 21.72
N ARG A 36 -24.69 4.98 21.02
CA ARG A 36 -23.28 4.61 21.20
C ARG A 36 -22.30 5.73 20.90
N PHE A 37 -22.62 6.67 20.01
CA PHE A 37 -21.75 7.80 19.75
C PHE A 37 -21.55 8.64 21.00
N TYR A 38 -22.63 8.99 21.70
CA TYR A 38 -22.55 9.78 22.94
C TYR A 38 -21.99 8.97 24.11
N GLU A 39 -22.43 7.71 24.26
CA GLU A 39 -21.98 6.83 25.34
C GLU A 39 -20.45 6.63 25.34
N LYS A 40 -19.82 6.60 24.16
CA LYS A 40 -18.35 6.53 24.03
C LYS A 40 -17.62 7.72 24.66
N PHE A 41 -18.25 8.89 24.74
CA PHE A 41 -17.69 10.08 25.37
C PHE A 41 -17.99 10.16 26.87
N GLY A 42 -18.68 9.17 27.47
CA GLY A 42 -18.98 9.11 28.90
C GLY A 42 -20.41 9.53 29.28
N PHE A 43 -21.28 9.83 28.30
CA PHE A 43 -22.69 10.15 28.59
C PHE A 43 -23.49 8.90 28.93
N ASN A 44 -24.31 9.00 29.96
CA ASN A 44 -25.30 7.98 30.33
C ASN A 44 -26.70 8.57 30.17
N PHE A 45 -27.63 7.80 29.61
CA PHE A 45 -28.98 8.27 29.31
C PHE A 45 -30.02 7.53 30.15
N ASP A 46 -30.97 8.29 30.67
CA ASP A 46 -32.23 7.76 31.19
C ASP A 46 -33.23 7.73 30.04
N TYR A 47 -33.41 6.54 29.45
CA TYR A 47 -34.27 6.34 28.30
C TYR A 47 -35.75 6.36 28.70
N THR A 48 -36.57 7.03 27.90
CA THR A 48 -38.02 7.13 28.13
C THR A 48 -38.81 5.98 27.51
N ASP A 49 -38.19 5.23 26.59
CA ASP A 49 -38.82 4.10 25.90
C ASP A 49 -37.89 2.88 25.83
N PRO A 50 -38.44 1.65 25.79
CA PRO A 50 -37.64 0.42 25.76
C PRO A 50 -36.78 0.28 24.49
N GLU A 51 -37.14 0.98 23.41
CA GLU A 51 -36.37 0.97 22.16
C GLU A 51 -35.22 2.00 22.17
N HIS A 52 -35.03 2.71 23.30
CA HIS A 52 -33.99 3.72 23.51
C HIS A 52 -34.00 4.83 22.43
N ARG A 53 -35.19 5.20 21.94
CA ARG A 53 -35.35 6.21 20.89
C ARG A 53 -35.28 7.62 21.46
N ALA A 54 -35.75 7.82 22.68
CA ALA A 54 -35.70 9.07 23.40
C ALA A 54 -35.20 8.90 24.84
N GLY A 55 -34.69 9.99 25.40
CA GLY A 55 -34.11 10.01 26.75
C GLY A 55 -33.32 11.28 27.02
N MET A 56 -32.96 11.48 28.28
CA MET A 56 -32.15 12.62 28.72
C MET A 56 -30.82 12.10 29.28
N SER A 57 -29.72 12.78 28.99
CA SER A 57 -28.45 12.44 29.62
C SER A 57 -28.47 12.85 31.09
N ARG A 58 -27.80 12.06 31.92
CA ARG A 58 -27.49 12.45 33.30
C ARG A 58 -26.50 13.60 33.30
N ALA A 59 -26.51 14.37 34.40
CA ALA A 59 -25.51 15.40 34.64
C ALA A 59 -24.11 14.78 34.64
N VAL A 60 -23.19 15.42 33.90
CA VAL A 60 -21.82 14.96 33.72
C VAL A 60 -20.90 16.17 33.85
N LYS A 61 -19.76 15.99 34.52
CA LYS A 61 -18.69 16.98 34.53
C LYS A 61 -17.72 16.71 33.39
N VAL A 62 -17.01 17.75 32.96
CA VAL A 62 -16.00 17.63 31.91
C VAL A 62 -14.93 16.58 32.25
N ARG A 63 -14.50 16.50 33.51
CA ARG A 63 -13.51 15.50 33.97
C ARG A 63 -13.94 14.05 33.77
N ASP A 64 -15.25 13.80 33.69
CA ASP A 64 -15.82 12.47 33.50
C ASP A 64 -15.98 12.13 32.00
N LEU A 65 -15.65 13.06 31.10
CA LEU A 65 -15.69 12.83 29.64
C LEU A 65 -14.46 12.09 29.13
N ASN A 66 -14.71 11.14 28.23
CA ASN A 66 -13.69 10.32 27.60
C ASN A 66 -13.29 10.87 26.23
N ALA A 67 -12.02 11.21 26.04
CA ALA A 67 -11.46 11.43 24.70
C ALA A 67 -11.36 10.07 23.99
N VAL A 68 -11.84 10.02 22.75
CA VAL A 68 -11.91 8.79 21.94
C VAL A 68 -10.78 8.84 20.91
N GLU A 69 -9.71 8.09 21.18
CA GLU A 69 -8.53 8.04 20.30
C GLU A 69 -8.39 6.74 19.50
N ASN A 70 -9.27 5.76 19.71
CA ASN A 70 -9.23 4.45 19.03
C ASN A 70 -9.34 4.51 17.49
N TRP A 71 -9.73 5.66 16.94
CA TRP A 71 -9.71 5.86 15.49
C TRP A 71 -8.28 5.86 14.95
N LYS A 72 -7.28 6.26 15.75
CA LYS A 72 -5.86 6.28 15.38
C LYS A 72 -5.32 4.88 15.07
N ASP A 73 -5.98 3.83 15.57
CA ASP A 73 -5.61 2.44 15.30
C ASP A 73 -5.90 2.01 13.85
N ASN A 74 -6.91 2.62 13.21
CA ASN A 74 -7.40 2.21 11.89
C ASN A 74 -7.35 3.31 10.83
N ILE A 75 -7.24 4.56 11.26
CA ILE A 75 -7.27 5.74 10.40
C ILE A 75 -5.98 6.51 10.66
N ALA A 76 -5.14 6.60 9.64
CA ALA A 76 -3.95 7.43 9.64
C ALA A 76 -4.28 8.78 9.02
N GLU A 77 -4.00 9.86 9.74
CA GLU A 77 -4.01 11.19 9.16
C GLU A 77 -2.85 11.32 8.18
N ARG A 78 -3.14 11.83 6.98
CA ARG A 78 -2.12 12.11 5.97
C ARG A 78 -2.24 13.55 5.50
N SER A 79 -1.11 14.23 5.43
CA SER A 79 -0.99 15.51 4.75
C SER A 79 -1.34 15.33 3.28
N VAL A 80 -2.26 16.18 2.80
CA VAL A 80 -2.66 16.18 1.38
C VAL A 80 -1.45 16.49 0.50
N PHE A 81 -0.59 17.42 0.91
CA PHE A 81 0.61 17.77 0.15
C PHE A 81 1.58 16.59 0.06
N ASP A 82 1.84 15.90 1.18
CA ASP A 82 2.74 14.74 1.17
C ASP A 82 2.17 13.61 0.32
N PHE A 83 0.86 13.39 0.36
CA PHE A 83 0.19 12.40 -0.48
C PHE A 83 0.36 12.73 -1.97
N LEU A 84 0.11 13.97 -2.37
CA LEU A 84 0.22 14.40 -3.76
C LEU A 84 1.67 14.34 -4.27
N LEU A 85 2.65 14.73 -3.44
CA LEU A 85 4.07 14.63 -3.78
C LEU A 85 4.49 13.17 -4.00
N ASN A 86 4.14 12.28 -3.06
CA ASN A 86 4.42 10.86 -3.19
C ASN A 86 3.77 10.25 -4.43
N GLN A 87 2.53 10.67 -4.75
CA GLN A 87 1.83 10.19 -5.94
C GLN A 87 2.53 10.65 -7.24
N ALA A 88 2.95 11.92 -7.31
CA ALA A 88 3.66 12.46 -8.47
C ALA A 88 5.03 11.78 -8.66
N ASP A 89 5.76 11.53 -7.58
CA ASP A 89 7.04 10.81 -7.64
C ASP A 89 6.85 9.35 -8.08
N ALA A 90 5.83 8.66 -7.56
CA ALA A 90 5.51 7.29 -7.97
C ALA A 90 5.18 7.21 -9.46
N GLU A 91 4.41 8.17 -10.00
CA GLU A 91 4.12 8.23 -11.42
C GLU A 91 5.39 8.44 -12.25
N ARG A 92 6.27 9.36 -11.83
CA ARG A 92 7.54 9.62 -12.52
C ARG A 92 8.44 8.38 -12.54
N VAL A 93 8.53 7.65 -11.43
CA VAL A 93 9.29 6.39 -11.36
C VAL A 93 8.68 5.35 -12.30
N ALA A 94 7.35 5.18 -12.28
CA ALA A 94 6.67 4.23 -13.16
C ALA A 94 6.89 4.55 -14.65
N GLN A 95 6.81 5.83 -15.03
CA GLN A 95 7.09 6.27 -16.41
C GLN A 95 8.54 5.98 -16.82
N ALA A 96 9.50 6.21 -15.93
CA ALA A 96 10.91 5.90 -16.18
C ALA A 96 11.14 4.39 -16.36
N ASP A 97 10.48 3.55 -15.56
CA ASP A 97 10.55 2.10 -15.67
C ASP A 97 9.92 1.59 -16.96
N VAL A 98 8.75 2.12 -17.36
CA VAL A 98 8.13 1.80 -18.66
C VAL A 98 9.08 2.15 -19.79
N ALA A 99 9.66 3.36 -19.80
CA ALA A 99 10.61 3.76 -20.82
C ALA A 99 11.87 2.88 -20.87
N ARG A 100 12.34 2.39 -19.71
CA ARG A 100 13.46 1.43 -19.63
C ARG A 100 13.08 0.07 -20.21
N LEU A 101 11.94 -0.47 -19.81
CA LEU A 101 11.45 -1.77 -20.26
C LEU A 101 11.18 -1.75 -21.77
N THR A 102 10.54 -0.71 -22.29
CA THR A 102 10.29 -0.55 -23.73
C THR A 102 11.58 -0.53 -24.55
N ARG A 103 12.65 0.11 -24.04
CA ARG A 103 13.97 0.08 -24.69
C ARG A 103 14.57 -1.32 -24.69
N SER A 104 14.57 -2.00 -23.54
CA SER A 104 15.07 -3.38 -23.46
C SER A 104 14.32 -4.34 -24.39
N LEU A 105 13.00 -4.19 -24.52
CA LEU A 105 12.20 -4.99 -25.45
C LEU A 105 12.57 -4.72 -26.90
N HIS A 106 12.76 -3.45 -27.28
CA HIS A 106 13.22 -3.11 -28.62
C HIS A 106 14.58 -3.73 -28.94
N ASP A 107 15.53 -3.67 -28.01
CA ASP A 107 16.86 -4.24 -28.19
C ASP A 107 16.80 -5.76 -28.36
N LEU A 108 16.02 -6.45 -27.51
CA LEU A 108 15.82 -7.90 -27.59
C LEU A 108 15.12 -8.31 -28.89
N ILE A 109 14.10 -7.57 -29.33
CA ILE A 109 13.43 -7.82 -30.62
C ILE A 109 14.40 -7.60 -31.77
N ALA A 110 15.21 -6.55 -31.73
CA ALA A 110 16.21 -6.25 -32.76
C ALA A 110 17.31 -7.33 -32.80
N GLU A 111 17.73 -7.84 -31.65
CA GLU A 111 18.66 -8.97 -31.55
C GLU A 111 18.05 -10.25 -32.13
N ARG A 112 16.81 -10.60 -31.76
CA ARG A 112 16.07 -11.74 -32.33
C ARG A 112 15.97 -11.63 -33.84
N LYS A 113 15.56 -10.47 -34.37
CA LYS A 113 15.47 -10.24 -35.82
C LYS A 113 16.82 -10.37 -36.52
N ARG A 114 17.91 -9.93 -35.90
CA ARG A 114 19.27 -10.13 -36.43
C ARG A 114 19.65 -11.61 -36.47
N ALA A 115 19.31 -12.37 -35.44
CA ALA A 115 19.50 -13.82 -35.40
C ALA A 115 18.70 -14.54 -36.50
N GLU A 116 17.43 -14.16 -36.69
CA GLU A 116 16.55 -14.73 -37.72
C GLU A 116 17.03 -14.47 -39.16
N ARG A 117 17.71 -13.35 -39.42
CA ARG A 117 18.23 -13.01 -40.75
C ARG A 117 19.40 -13.88 -41.19
N HIS A 118 20.18 -14.41 -40.24
CA HIS A 118 21.34 -15.25 -40.53
C HIS A 118 21.35 -16.49 -39.62
N PRO A 119 20.40 -17.43 -39.82
CA PRO A 119 20.15 -18.51 -38.86
C PRO A 119 21.35 -19.45 -38.70
N LEU A 120 22.06 -19.74 -39.79
CA LEU A 120 23.24 -20.61 -39.77
C LEU A 120 24.43 -19.95 -39.04
N TRP A 121 24.75 -18.69 -39.36
CA TRP A 121 25.82 -17.96 -38.70
C TRP A 121 25.53 -17.70 -37.22
N TRP A 122 24.27 -17.42 -36.89
CA TRP A 122 23.84 -17.28 -35.50
C TRP A 122 24.03 -18.58 -34.72
N ALA A 123 23.61 -19.72 -35.28
CA ALA A 123 23.79 -21.03 -34.65
C ALA A 123 25.26 -21.39 -34.45
N VAL A 124 26.12 -21.14 -35.46
CA VAL A 124 27.57 -21.34 -35.33
C VAL A 124 28.16 -20.44 -34.25
N ARG A 125 27.77 -19.17 -34.19
CA ARG A 125 28.25 -18.23 -33.16
C ARG A 125 27.83 -18.67 -31.76
N GLU A 126 26.59 -19.12 -31.58
CA GLU A 126 26.07 -19.58 -30.28
C GLU A 126 26.73 -20.89 -29.82
N VAL A 127 26.99 -21.80 -30.75
CA VAL A 127 27.74 -23.04 -30.47
C VAL A 127 29.19 -22.70 -30.11
N TYR A 128 29.82 -21.78 -30.82
CA TYR A 128 31.19 -21.35 -30.55
C TYR A 128 31.31 -20.57 -29.24
N SER A 129 30.33 -19.73 -28.87
CA SER A 129 30.35 -19.02 -27.58
C SER A 129 30.17 -19.94 -26.38
N ARG A 130 29.41 -21.04 -26.53
CA ARG A 130 29.18 -22.03 -25.46
C ARG A 130 30.25 -23.11 -25.36
N LEU A 131 30.74 -23.60 -26.50
CA LEU A 131 31.65 -24.76 -26.59
C LEU A 131 33.06 -24.36 -27.07
N GLY A 132 33.36 -23.07 -27.19
CA GLY A 132 34.63 -22.59 -27.74
C GLY A 132 35.86 -23.15 -27.03
N SER A 133 35.83 -23.28 -25.71
CA SER A 133 36.92 -23.90 -24.94
C SER A 133 37.12 -25.38 -25.28
N TRP A 134 36.05 -26.12 -25.52
CA TRP A 134 36.09 -27.54 -25.90
C TRP A 134 36.55 -27.72 -27.34
N ILE A 135 36.11 -26.84 -28.25
CA ILE A 135 36.54 -26.84 -29.66
C ILE A 135 38.03 -26.56 -29.77
N LEU A 136 38.53 -25.57 -29.02
CA LEU A 136 39.97 -25.26 -28.97
C LEU A 136 40.79 -26.41 -28.37
N ALA A 137 40.29 -27.03 -27.30
CA ALA A 137 40.94 -28.20 -26.69
C ALA A 137 41.01 -29.39 -27.67
N ALA A 138 39.90 -29.72 -28.35
CA ALA A 138 39.86 -30.80 -29.33
C ALA A 138 40.79 -30.52 -30.53
N ALA A 139 40.80 -29.28 -31.04
CA ALA A 139 41.68 -28.88 -32.14
C ALA A 139 43.17 -29.03 -31.76
N SER A 140 43.54 -28.62 -30.53
CA SER A 140 44.92 -28.77 -30.05
C SER A 140 45.36 -30.24 -29.96
N ILE A 141 44.48 -31.14 -29.52
CA ILE A 141 44.76 -32.59 -29.43
C ILE A 141 44.97 -33.17 -30.83
N VAL A 142 44.13 -32.81 -31.80
CA VAL A 142 44.24 -33.28 -33.19
C VAL A 142 45.53 -32.77 -33.84
N SER A 143 45.91 -31.50 -33.62
CA SER A 143 47.17 -30.95 -34.13
C SER A 143 48.39 -31.68 -33.56
N VAL A 144 48.39 -32.01 -32.28
CA VAL A 144 49.48 -32.79 -31.65
C VAL A 144 49.54 -34.21 -32.24
N ALA A 145 48.39 -34.86 -32.42
CA ALA A 145 48.33 -36.20 -33.03
C ALA A 145 48.81 -36.22 -34.49
N ALA A 146 48.48 -35.19 -35.28
CA ALA A 146 48.91 -35.06 -36.67
C ALA A 146 50.44 -34.84 -36.78
N LEU A 147 51.02 -34.03 -35.90
CA LEU A 147 52.47 -33.82 -35.82
C LEU A 147 53.21 -35.11 -35.44
N LEU A 148 52.66 -35.90 -34.51
CA LEU A 148 53.24 -37.19 -34.12
C LEU A 148 53.14 -38.25 -35.23
N HIS A 149 52.13 -38.19 -36.09
CA HIS A 149 52.01 -39.10 -37.23
C HIS A 149 52.99 -38.75 -38.37
N PHE A 150 53.28 -37.48 -38.60
CA PHE A 150 54.23 -37.04 -39.63
C PHE A 150 55.71 -37.18 -39.22
N ALA A 151 55.99 -37.27 -37.92
CA ALA A 151 57.34 -37.42 -37.38
C ALA A 151 57.82 -38.89 -37.27
N ARG A 152 57.06 -39.84 -37.82
CA ARG A 152 57.29 -41.29 -37.73
C ARG A 152 57.50 -41.87 -39.13
#